data_AF-T1AAB2-F1
#
_entry.id   AF-T1AAB2-F1
#
_cell.length_a   1.000
_cell.length_b   1.000
_cell.length_c   1.000
_cell.angle_alpha   90.00
_cell.angle_beta   90.00
_cell.angle_gamma   90.00
#
_symmetry.space_group_name_H-M   'P 1'
#
loop_
_entity.id
_entity.type
_entity.pdbx_description
1 polymer ?
#
loop_
_entity_poly.entity_id
_entity_poly.type
_entity_poly.pdbx_seq_one_letter_code
_entity_poly.pdbx_strand_id
1 'polypeptide(L)'
;MVKSGKLGVKTGEGFYSYPSGGVYSRHMVIPGSGMYSVNPLRLLSTAINEAAWILQNEVATFEDIEKSMVMAMNWPEGPMTLADRSGISNVVEML
;
A
#
# COMPACT_ATOMS: atom_id res chain seq x y z
N MET A 1 -16.77 -4.46 9.44
CA MET A 1 -17.13 -4.65 8.02
C MET A 1 -17.38 -6.10 7.66
N VAL A 2 -16.43 -7.02 7.92
CA VAL A 2 -16.61 -8.44 7.55
C VAL A 2 -17.83 -9.09 8.24
N LYS A 3 -17.96 -8.95 9.57
CA LYS A 3 -19.12 -9.50 10.32
C LYS A 3 -20.48 -8.95 9.87
N SER A 4 -20.50 -7.77 9.24
CA SER A 4 -21.71 -7.13 8.73
C SER A 4 -21.95 -7.38 7.24
N GLY A 5 -21.23 -8.31 6.60
CA GLY A 5 -21.40 -8.65 5.19
C GLY A 5 -20.90 -7.58 4.19
N LYS A 6 -20.20 -6.53 4.66
CA LYS A 6 -19.68 -5.45 3.82
C LYS A 6 -18.30 -5.84 3.30
N LEU A 7 -18.28 -6.56 2.17
CA LEU A 7 -17.10 -7.22 1.62
C LEU A 7 -16.55 -6.51 0.36
N GLY A 8 -16.92 -5.24 0.15
CA GLY A 8 -16.46 -4.42 -0.97
C GLY A 8 -17.31 -4.58 -2.21
N VAL A 9 -16.67 -4.48 -3.38
CA VAL A 9 -17.33 -4.45 -4.69
C VAL A 9 -18.30 -5.63 -4.86
N LYS A 10 -17.91 -6.84 -4.48
CA LYS A 10 -18.72 -8.05 -4.66
C LYS A 10 -20.09 -8.00 -3.96
N THR A 11 -20.20 -7.31 -2.82
CA THR A 11 -21.45 -7.15 -2.08
C THR A 11 -22.09 -5.77 -2.27
N GLY A 12 -21.48 -4.91 -3.08
CA GLY A 12 -21.95 -3.55 -3.31
C GLY A 12 -21.57 -2.57 -2.20
N GLU A 13 -20.91 -3.01 -1.13
CA GLU A 13 -20.54 -2.15 -0.01
C GLU A 13 -19.32 -2.70 0.76
N GLY A 14 -18.37 -1.83 1.10
CA GLY A 14 -17.19 -2.09 1.92
C GLY A 14 -16.73 -0.79 2.59
N PHE A 15 -15.48 -0.38 2.36
CA PHE A 15 -15.03 0.96 2.73
C PHE A 15 -15.80 2.06 1.96
N TYR A 16 -16.30 1.73 0.77
CA TYR A 16 -17.12 2.59 -0.08
C TYR A 16 -18.40 1.86 -0.51
N SER A 17 -19.39 2.62 -1.02
CA SER A 17 -20.68 2.10 -1.49
C SER A 17 -20.74 2.06 -3.01
N TYR A 18 -20.91 0.89 -3.61
CA TYR A 18 -20.93 0.69 -5.05
C TYR A 18 -22.36 0.62 -5.59
N PRO A 19 -22.59 0.84 -6.91
CA PRO A 19 -23.94 0.82 -7.48
C PRO A 19 -24.69 -0.50 -7.25
N SER A 20 -23.97 -1.63 -7.33
CA SER A 20 -24.49 -2.96 -7.04
C SER A 20 -23.34 -3.94 -6.79
N GLY A 21 -23.67 -5.13 -6.28
CA GLY A 21 -22.70 -6.21 -6.11
C GLY A 21 -22.04 -6.62 -7.43
N GLY A 22 -20.72 -6.59 -7.46
CA GLY A 22 -19.89 -6.93 -8.61
C GLY A 22 -19.59 -5.77 -9.57
N VAL A 23 -20.21 -4.60 -9.38
CA VAL A 23 -20.01 -3.44 -10.25
C VAL A 23 -19.05 -2.45 -9.61
N TYR A 24 -17.87 -2.29 -10.22
CA TYR A 24 -16.90 -1.29 -9.79
C TYR A 24 -17.31 0.12 -10.25
N SER A 25 -17.10 1.09 -9.37
CA SER A 25 -17.15 2.51 -9.69
C SER A 25 -16.04 3.20 -8.90
N ARG A 26 -15.36 4.17 -9.53
CA ARG A 26 -14.34 4.96 -8.85
C ARG A 26 -15.02 6.03 -8.00
N HIS A 27 -14.89 5.91 -6.68
CA HIS A 27 -15.38 6.93 -5.75
C HIS A 27 -14.50 8.17 -5.81
N MET A 28 -15.16 9.33 -5.90
CA MET A 28 -14.51 10.61 -5.71
C MET A 28 -14.37 10.84 -4.20
N VAL A 29 -13.16 10.64 -3.68
CA VAL A 29 -12.81 11.02 -2.32
C VAL A 29 -12.22 12.42 -2.37
N ILE A 30 -12.90 13.40 -1.78
CA ILE A 30 -12.38 14.75 -1.61
C ILE A 30 -11.58 14.75 -0.31
N PRO A 31 -10.24 14.92 -0.37
CA PRO A 31 -9.44 14.93 0.85
C PRO A 31 -9.83 16.10 1.75
N GLY A 32 -10.12 15.81 3.02
CA GLY A 32 -10.22 16.85 4.03
C GLY A 32 -8.83 17.39 4.40
N SER A 33 -8.79 18.53 5.09
CA SER A 33 -7.55 19.15 5.58
C SER A 33 -6.68 18.21 6.42
N GLY A 34 -7.29 17.27 7.13
CA GLY A 34 -6.60 16.26 7.93
C GLY A 34 -5.69 15.31 7.12
N MET A 35 -5.90 15.14 5.81
CA MET A 35 -5.03 14.28 4.99
C MET A 35 -3.57 14.75 5.03
N TYR A 36 -3.35 16.06 5.00
CA TYR A 36 -2.01 16.64 4.97
C TYR A 36 -1.27 16.58 6.32
N SER A 37 -1.94 16.16 7.39
CA SER A 37 -1.32 15.99 8.71
C SER A 37 -0.59 14.66 8.87
N VAL A 38 -0.78 13.72 7.94
CA VAL A 38 -0.21 12.38 8.03
C VAL A 38 1.00 12.27 7.12
N ASN A 39 2.12 11.84 7.68
CA ASN A 39 3.31 11.49 6.89
C ASN A 39 3.05 10.16 6.13
N PRO A 40 3.09 10.15 4.79
CA PRO A 40 2.91 8.92 4.00
C PRO A 40 3.93 7.82 4.34
N LEU A 41 5.13 8.19 4.81
CA LEU A 41 6.15 7.22 5.22
C LEU A 41 5.68 6.32 6.35
N ARG A 42 4.69 6.72 7.16
CA ARG A 42 4.13 5.85 8.21
C ARG A 42 3.50 4.57 7.66
N LEU A 43 2.99 4.61 6.42
CA LEU A 43 2.46 3.43 5.74
C LEU A 43 3.55 2.73 4.92
N LEU A 44 4.39 3.51 4.23
CA LEU A 44 5.40 2.98 3.32
C LEU A 44 6.55 2.30 4.07
N SER A 45 6.94 2.79 5.26
CA SER A 45 8.02 2.24 6.06
C SER A 45 7.79 0.77 6.39
N THR A 46 6.57 0.39 6.75
CA THR A 46 6.21 -1.00 7.04
C THR A 46 6.42 -1.88 5.81
N ALA A 47 5.95 -1.47 4.63
CA ALA A 47 6.13 -2.24 3.41
C ALA A 47 7.61 -2.35 3.00
N ILE A 48 8.40 -1.29 3.19
CA ILE A 48 9.84 -1.30 2.98
C ILE A 48 10.53 -2.29 3.93
N ASN A 49 10.15 -2.27 5.21
CA ASN A 49 10.72 -3.17 6.22
C ASN A 49 10.41 -4.64 5.92
N GLU A 50 9.19 -4.96 5.48
CA GLU A 50 8.83 -6.31 5.04
C GLU A 50 9.65 -6.73 3.81
N ALA A 51 9.83 -5.84 2.84
CA ALA A 51 10.67 -6.12 1.68
C ALA A 51 12.13 -6.41 2.08
N ALA A 52 12.68 -5.62 3.00
CA ALA A 52 14.01 -5.85 3.55
C ALA A 52 14.11 -7.19 4.30
N TRP A 53 13.07 -7.55 5.06
CA TRP A 53 13.00 -8.84 5.76
C TRP A 53 12.96 -10.01 4.78
N ILE A 54 12.15 -9.93 3.72
CA ILE A 54 12.07 -10.96 2.66
C ILE A 54 13.43 -11.15 1.99
N LEU A 55 14.12 -10.05 1.68
CA LEU A 55 15.45 -10.09 1.09
C LEU A 55 16.49 -10.69 2.06
N GLN A 56 16.49 -10.26 3.32
CA GLN A 56 17.40 -10.73 4.36
C GLN A 56 17.26 -12.23 4.61
N ASN A 57 16.03 -12.76 4.55
CA ASN A 57 15.74 -14.19 4.74
C ASN A 57 15.84 -14.99 3.44
N GLU A 58 16.37 -14.41 2.36
CA GLU A 58 16.59 -15.07 1.07
C GLU A 58 15.31 -15.69 0.46
N VAL A 59 14.13 -15.14 0.79
CA VAL A 59 12.83 -15.63 0.29
C VAL A 59 12.63 -15.22 -1.17
N ALA A 60 13.15 -14.06 -1.56
CA ALA A 60 13.15 -13.56 -2.93
C ALA A 60 14.40 -12.70 -3.19
N THR A 61 14.80 -12.61 -4.45
CA THR A 61 15.92 -11.74 -4.85
C THR A 61 15.50 -10.27 -4.84
N PHE A 62 16.49 -9.37 -4.74
CA PHE A 62 16.26 -7.93 -4.85
C PHE A 62 15.47 -7.58 -6.12
N GLU A 63 15.86 -8.15 -7.27
CA GLU A 63 15.25 -7.83 -8.55
C GLU A 63 13.80 -8.34 -8.66
N ASP A 64 13.49 -9.52 -8.11
CA ASP A 64 12.12 -10.04 -8.06
C ASP A 64 11.21 -9.15 -7.19
N ILE A 65 11.72 -8.69 -6.04
CA ILE A 65 10.96 -7.82 -5.14
C ILE A 65 10.67 -6.47 -5.81
N GLU A 66 11.70 -5.78 -6.31
CA GLU A 66 11.55 -4.47 -6.95
C GLU A 66 10.59 -4.56 -8.15
N LYS A 67 10.79 -5.55 -9.02
CA LYS A 67 9.99 -5.71 -10.24
C LYS A 67 8.55 -6.09 -9.95
N SER A 68 8.30 -7.00 -9.00
CA SER A 68 6.94 -7.42 -8.65
C SER A 68 6.13 -6.26 -8.05
N MET A 69 6.74 -5.42 -7.22
CA MET A 69 6.07 -4.27 -6.63
C MET A 69 5.69 -3.23 -7.70
N VAL A 70 6.57 -2.98 -8.67
CA VAL A 70 6.26 -2.08 -9.79
C VAL A 70 5.19 -2.68 -10.71
N MET A 71 5.36 -3.92 -11.17
CA MET A 71 4.52 -4.49 -12.22
C MET A 71 3.18 -5.04 -11.72
N ALA A 72 3.16 -5.69 -10.55
CA ALA A 72 1.96 -6.35 -10.02
C ALA A 72 1.20 -5.45 -9.05
N MET A 73 1.91 -4.76 -8.15
CA MET A 73 1.29 -3.86 -7.17
C MET A 73 1.13 -2.43 -7.69
N ASN A 74 1.63 -2.14 -8.90
CA ASN A 74 1.54 -0.84 -9.55
C ASN A 74 2.16 0.29 -8.71
N TRP A 75 3.28 -0.01 -8.05
CA TRP A 75 4.07 1.02 -7.39
C TRP A 75 4.86 1.84 -8.42
N PRO A 76 5.09 3.15 -8.21
CA PRO A 76 5.90 3.96 -9.11
C PRO A 76 7.36 3.50 -9.20
N GLU A 77 7.88 2.94 -8.12
CA GLU A 77 9.23 2.40 -7.96
C GLU A 77 9.21 1.30 -6.89
N GLY A 78 10.23 0.46 -6.85
CA GLY A 78 10.28 -0.63 -5.87
C GLY A 78 10.57 -0.15 -4.44
N PRO A 79 10.26 -0.98 -3.43
CA PRO A 79 10.38 -0.61 -2.02
C PRO A 79 11.81 -0.27 -1.59
N MET A 80 12.84 -0.94 -2.09
CA MET A 80 14.23 -0.63 -1.76
C MET A 80 14.67 0.67 -2.43
N THR A 81 14.32 0.88 -3.70
CA THR A 81 14.59 2.16 -4.41
C THR A 81 13.90 3.32 -3.69
N LEU A 82 12.66 3.11 -3.24
CA LEU A 82 11.91 4.08 -2.44
C LEU A 82 12.59 4.37 -1.09
N ALA A 83 13.16 3.36 -0.43
CA ALA A 83 13.89 3.50 0.82
C ALA A 83 15.13 4.38 0.65
N ASP A 84 15.91 4.13 -0.41
CA ASP A 84 17.11 4.92 -0.73
C ASP A 84 16.74 6.39 -1.01
N ARG A 85 15.70 6.62 -1.81
CA ARG A 85 15.22 7.97 -2.12
C ARG A 85 14.65 8.70 -0.89
N SER A 86 13.99 7.98 0.00
CA SER A 86 13.37 8.55 1.21
C SER A 86 14.38 8.75 2.35
N GLY A 87 15.56 8.12 2.24
CA GLY A 87 16.57 8.04 3.30
C GLY A 87 16.23 6.94 4.29
N ILE A 88 17.09 5.91 4.37
CA ILE A 88 16.90 4.74 5.23
C ILE A 88 16.71 5.14 6.71
N SER A 89 17.43 6.14 7.20
CA SER A 89 17.28 6.64 8.57
C SER A 89 15.85 7.15 8.85
N ASN A 90 15.24 7.86 7.90
CA ASN A 90 13.87 8.35 8.03
C ASN A 90 12.87 7.20 8.01
N VAL A 91 13.14 6.16 7.22
CA VAL A 91 12.31 4.95 7.19
C VAL A 91 12.36 4.23 8.54
N VAL A 92 13.55 4.06 9.11
CA VAL A 92 13.74 3.41 10.41
C VAL A 92 13.12 4.21 11.55
N GLU A 93 13.23 5.55 11.53
CA GLU A 93 12.57 6.42 12.51
C GLU A 93 11.04 6.31 12.47
N MET A 94 10.47 5.91 11.34
CA MET A 94 9.02 5.77 11.13
C MET A 94 8.48 4.37 11.46
N LEU A 95 9.33 3.40 11.80
CA LEU A 95 8.94 2.04 12.22
C LEU A 95 8.64 2.00 13.72
#